data_AF-A0A6J6NUK1-F1
#
_entry.id   AF-A0A6J6NUK1-F1
#
_cell.length_a   1.000
_cell.length_b   1.000
_cell.length_c   1.000
_cell.angle_alpha   90.00
_cell.angle_beta   90.00
_cell.angle_gamma   90.00
#
_symmetry.space_group_name_H-M   'P 1'
#
loop_
_entity.id
_entity.type
_entity.pdbx_description
1 polymer ?
#
loop_
_entity_poly.entity_id
_entity_poly.type
_entity_poly.pdbx_seq_one_letter_code
_entity_poly.pdbx_strand_id
1 'polypeptide(L)'
;MFAGWRALPVPGTDHPKARAQHYLNSLRELRGGLHGGAILAMGLSPAEAVAVHSPGMAPVFGWDVSTIPVDDISKGEWKTAEAGTDLAMARVLHALSAEECAEFEVLVLELHNAVQAAKEG
;
A
#
# COMPACT_ATOMS: atom_id res chain seq x y z
N MET A 1 -2.33 -11.45 7.10
CA MET A 1 -1.69 -10.27 7.75
C MET A 1 -2.44 -9.02 7.31
N PHE A 2 -2.36 -7.90 8.04
CA PHE A 2 -2.99 -6.62 7.70
C PHE A 2 -4.49 -6.74 7.36
N ALA A 3 -5.31 -7.00 8.38
CA ALA A 3 -6.76 -7.05 8.25
C ALA A 3 -7.47 -6.45 9.48
N GLY A 4 -6.80 -5.54 10.18
CA GLY A 4 -7.31 -4.90 11.38
C GLY A 4 -8.54 -4.04 11.06
N TRP A 5 -8.47 -3.23 10.00
CA TRP A 5 -9.59 -2.39 9.58
C TRP A 5 -10.79 -3.20 9.09
N ARG A 6 -10.53 -4.29 8.36
CA ARG A 6 -11.60 -5.20 7.92
C ARG A 6 -12.34 -5.86 9.10
N ALA A 7 -11.68 -6.03 10.25
CA ALA A 7 -12.30 -6.59 11.45
C ALA A 7 -13.11 -5.57 12.26
N LEU A 8 -12.94 -4.27 12.00
CA LEU A 8 -13.71 -3.22 12.67
C LEU A 8 -15.12 -3.08 12.04
N PRO A 9 -16.15 -2.75 12.84
CA PRO A 9 -17.46 -2.41 12.30
C PRO A 9 -17.36 -1.26 11.28
N VAL A 10 -18.06 -1.42 10.15
CA VAL A 10 -18.13 -0.36 9.15
C VAL A 10 -19.02 0.77 9.68
N PRO A 11 -18.55 2.04 9.68
CA PRO A 11 -19.39 3.17 10.07
C PRO A 11 -20.68 3.27 9.25
N GLY A 12 -21.75 3.74 9.91
CA GLY A 12 -23.06 3.94 9.30
C GLY A 12 -23.04 4.94 8.14
N THR A 13 -24.09 4.90 7.32
CA THR A 13 -24.25 5.80 6.16
C THR A 13 -24.44 7.26 6.56
N ASP A 14 -24.84 7.51 7.80
CA ASP A 14 -24.92 8.82 8.46
C ASP A 14 -23.55 9.42 8.81
N HIS A 15 -22.47 8.63 8.72
CA HIS A 15 -21.09 9.07 8.94
C HIS A 15 -20.20 8.84 7.70
N PRO A 16 -20.50 9.48 6.55
CA PRO A 16 -19.86 9.17 5.28
C PRO A 16 -18.33 9.33 5.28
N LYS A 17 -17.79 10.33 6.00
CA LYS A 17 -16.34 10.55 6.13
C LYS A 17 -15.63 9.41 6.87
N ALA A 18 -16.19 8.98 8.01
CA ALA A 18 -15.65 7.87 8.78
C ALA A 18 -15.72 6.56 8.00
N ARG A 19 -16.83 6.36 7.26
CA ARG A 19 -17.02 5.21 6.38
C ARG A 19 -15.98 5.17 5.25
N ALA A 20 -15.73 6.30 4.58
CA ALA A 20 -14.69 6.40 3.56
C ALA A 20 -13.30 6.08 4.13
N GLN A 21 -12.96 6.63 5.32
CA GLN A 21 -11.71 6.33 6.00
C GLN A 21 -11.56 4.84 6.34
N HIS A 22 -12.64 4.17 6.76
CA HIS A 22 -12.63 2.73 7.02
C HIS A 22 -12.27 1.93 5.77
N TYR A 23 -12.88 2.25 4.63
CA TYR A 23 -12.59 1.55 3.36
C TYR A 23 -11.20 1.83 2.82
N LEU A 24 -10.74 3.08 2.85
CA LEU A 24 -9.40 3.43 2.39
C LEU A 24 -8.32 2.71 3.21
N ASN A 25 -8.48 2.62 4.52
CA ASN A 25 -7.54 1.88 5.35
C ASN A 25 -7.64 0.36 5.15
N SER A 26 -8.83 -0.18 4.90
CA SER A 26 -8.99 -1.60 4.54
C SER A 26 -8.25 -1.94 3.23
N LEU A 27 -8.33 -1.06 2.22
CA LEU A 27 -7.58 -1.20 0.96
C LEU A 27 -6.08 -1.04 1.16
N ARG A 28 -5.66 -0.07 1.99
CA ARG A 28 -4.24 0.12 2.36
C ARG A 28 -3.66 -1.12 3.00
N GLU A 29 -4.39 -1.73 3.94
CA GLU A 29 -3.99 -2.96 4.60
C GLU A 29 -3.90 -4.14 3.63
N LEU A 30 -4.91 -4.30 2.76
CA LEU A 30 -4.90 -5.33 1.71
C LEU A 30 -3.66 -5.21 0.82
N ARG A 31 -3.37 -4.00 0.30
CA ARG A 31 -2.18 -3.77 -0.51
C ARG A 31 -0.90 -4.09 0.28
N GLY A 32 -0.82 -3.68 1.54
CA GLY A 32 0.32 -3.98 2.41
C GLY A 32 0.56 -5.49 2.58
N GLY A 33 -0.51 -6.28 2.75
CA GLY A 33 -0.41 -7.74 2.82
C GLY A 33 0.04 -8.39 1.52
N LEU A 34 -0.48 -7.93 0.37
CA LEU A 34 -0.06 -8.41 -0.95
C LEU A 34 1.40 -8.05 -1.22
N HIS A 35 1.81 -6.82 -0.91
CA HIS A 35 3.18 -6.35 -1.07
C HIS A 35 4.16 -7.13 -0.21
N GLY A 36 3.84 -7.35 1.07
CA GLY A 36 4.66 -8.18 1.96
C GLY A 36 4.84 -9.60 1.41
N GLY A 37 3.78 -10.20 0.85
CA GLY A 37 3.87 -11.49 0.17
C GLY A 37 4.76 -11.47 -1.07
N ALA A 38 4.65 -10.43 -1.91
CA ALA A 38 5.47 -10.26 -3.10
C ALA A 38 6.96 -10.05 -2.76
N ILE A 39 7.28 -9.26 -1.74
CA ILE A 39 8.63 -9.05 -1.22
C ILE A 39 9.27 -10.39 -0.81
N LEU A 40 8.56 -11.17 0.01
CA LEU A 40 9.04 -12.48 0.46
C LEU A 40 9.21 -13.47 -0.70
N ALA A 41 8.32 -13.42 -1.71
CA ALA A 41 8.41 -14.27 -2.89
C ALA A 41 9.64 -13.95 -3.76
N MET A 42 10.12 -12.70 -3.74
CA MET A 42 11.36 -12.30 -4.40
C MET A 42 12.62 -12.59 -3.58
N GLY A 43 12.48 -13.15 -2.37
CA GLY A 43 13.62 -13.50 -1.50
C GLY A 43 14.13 -12.37 -0.62
N LEU A 44 13.51 -11.19 -0.68
CA LEU A 44 13.88 -10.04 0.15
C LEU A 44 13.32 -10.18 1.57
N SER A 45 14.14 -9.84 2.56
CA SER A 45 13.66 -9.59 3.92
C SER A 45 12.92 -8.25 4.01
N PRO A 46 12.07 -8.05 5.04
CA PRO A 46 11.45 -6.74 5.29
C PRO A 46 12.46 -5.62 5.49
N ALA A 47 13.62 -5.91 6.08
CA ALA A 47 14.66 -4.93 6.34
C ALA A 47 15.34 -4.48 5.04
N GLU A 48 15.66 -5.41 4.14
CA GLU A 48 16.18 -5.10 2.79
C GLU A 48 15.16 -4.31 1.97
N ALA A 49 13.88 -4.71 1.98
CA ALA A 49 12.84 -3.97 1.28
C ALA A 49 12.70 -2.52 1.75
N VAL A 50 12.77 -2.29 3.07
CA VAL A 50 12.78 -0.94 3.65
C VAL A 50 14.06 -0.20 3.29
N ALA A 51 15.23 -0.85 3.34
CA ALA A 51 16.50 -0.22 2.98
C ALA A 51 16.53 0.21 1.50
N VAL A 52 15.93 -0.57 0.60
CA VAL A 52 15.83 -0.26 -0.84
C VAL A 52 14.91 0.94 -1.09
N HIS A 53 13.68 0.93 -0.56
CA HIS A 53 12.65 1.90 -0.94
C HIS A 53 12.54 3.11 0.00
N SER A 54 12.80 2.92 1.30
CA SER A 54 12.57 3.94 2.32
C SER A 54 13.61 3.83 3.44
N PRO A 55 14.91 3.99 3.14
CA PRO A 55 15.99 3.74 4.09
C PRO A 55 15.89 4.56 5.38
N GLY A 56 15.33 5.78 5.30
CA GLY A 56 15.08 6.63 6.47
C GLY A 56 14.08 6.06 7.48
N MET A 57 13.30 5.04 7.11
CA MET A 57 12.36 4.36 8.01
C MET A 57 13.00 3.21 8.79
N ALA A 58 14.18 2.72 8.39
CA ALA A 58 14.83 1.59 9.06
C ALA A 58 15.07 1.83 10.57
N PRO A 59 15.51 3.03 11.04
CA PRO A 59 15.68 3.29 12.46
C PRO A 59 14.37 3.24 13.26
N VAL A 60 13.22 3.54 12.63
CA VAL A 60 11.89 3.44 13.29
C VAL A 60 11.61 1.99 13.71
N PHE A 61 12.16 1.02 12.97
CA PHE A 61 12.04 -0.41 13.26
C PHE A 61 13.24 -0.97 14.05
N GLY A 62 14.17 -0.11 14.48
CA GLY A 62 15.36 -0.51 15.22
C GLY A 62 16.46 -1.14 14.35
N TRP A 63 16.41 -0.97 13.03
CA TRP A 63 17.42 -1.49 12.11
C TRP A 63 18.49 -0.43 11.79
N ASP A 64 19.75 -0.84 11.79
CA ASP A 64 20.85 -0.04 11.26
C ASP A 64 20.96 -0.23 9.75
N VAL A 65 20.40 0.72 9.00
CA VAL A 65 20.36 0.68 7.53
C VAL A 65 21.75 0.60 6.90
N SER A 66 22.79 1.09 7.57
CA SER A 66 24.15 1.07 7.03
C SER A 66 24.74 -0.34 6.96
N THR A 67 24.15 -1.29 7.70
CA THR A 67 24.56 -2.70 7.74
C THR A 67 23.76 -3.59 6.79
N ILE A 68 22.69 -3.07 6.19
CA ILE A 68 21.82 -3.82 5.29
C ILE A 68 22.34 -3.66 3.86
N PRO A 69 22.73 -4.74 3.17
CA PRO A 69 23.24 -4.65 1.81
C PRO A 69 22.12 -4.21 0.86
N VAL A 70 22.38 -3.14 0.11
CA VAL A 70 21.51 -2.67 -0.98
C VAL A 70 22.36 -2.56 -2.25
N ASP A 71 22.02 -3.38 -3.23
CA ASP A 71 22.68 -3.46 -4.52
C ASP A 71 21.66 -3.41 -5.67
N ASP A 72 22.10 -3.62 -6.90
CA ASP A 72 21.21 -3.56 -8.07
C ASP A 72 20.29 -4.78 -8.19
N ILE A 73 20.67 -5.92 -7.60
CA ILE A 73 19.86 -7.14 -7.58
C ILE A 73 18.65 -6.91 -6.67
N SER A 74 18.89 -6.52 -5.41
CA SER A 74 17.83 -6.22 -4.43
C SER A 74 16.87 -5.11 -4.90
N LYS A 75 17.38 -4.09 -5.61
CA LYS A 75 16.53 -3.08 -6.26
C LYS A 75 15.68 -3.67 -7.40
N GLY A 76 16.26 -4.59 -8.17
CA GLY A 76 15.55 -5.31 -9.23
C GLY A 76 14.42 -6.18 -8.68
N GLU A 77 14.74 -6.96 -7.65
CA GLU A 77 13.79 -7.80 -6.91
C GLU A 77 12.65 -6.99 -6.31
N TRP A 78 12.97 -5.84 -5.68
CA TRP A 78 11.96 -4.95 -5.13
C TRP A 78 11.02 -4.41 -6.22
N LYS A 79 11.54 -3.99 -7.38
CA LYS A 79 10.72 -3.54 -8.51
C LYS A 79 9.81 -4.64 -9.04
N THR A 80 10.31 -5.88 -9.14
CA THR A 80 9.48 -7.03 -9.53
C THR A 80 8.39 -7.31 -8.51
N ALA A 81 8.70 -7.22 -7.21
CA ALA A 81 7.70 -7.35 -6.15
C ALA A 81 6.61 -6.26 -6.23
N GLU A 82 7.00 -5.02 -6.50
CA GLU A 82 6.05 -3.91 -6.67
C GLU A 82 5.12 -4.13 -7.87
N ALA A 83 5.66 -4.51 -9.03
CA ALA A 83 4.84 -4.86 -10.20
C ALA A 83 3.90 -6.06 -9.92
N GLY A 84 4.38 -7.07 -9.18
CA GLY A 84 3.56 -8.20 -8.73
C GLY A 84 2.44 -7.78 -7.77
N THR A 85 2.71 -6.78 -6.93
CA THR A 85 1.72 -6.17 -6.03
C THR A 85 0.61 -5.49 -6.83
N ASP A 86 0.98 -4.72 -7.85
CA ASP A 86 0.01 -4.01 -8.70
C ASP A 86 -0.87 -4.99 -9.47
N LEU A 87 -0.30 -6.07 -10.03
CA LEU A 87 -1.08 -7.14 -10.67
C LEU A 87 -2.03 -7.85 -9.70
N ALA A 88 -1.58 -8.10 -8.46
CA ALA A 88 -2.43 -8.70 -7.44
C ALA A 88 -3.59 -7.77 -7.03
N MET A 89 -3.32 -6.47 -6.89
CA MET A 89 -4.35 -5.46 -6.63
C MET A 89 -5.34 -5.30 -7.79
N ALA A 90 -4.86 -5.29 -9.03
CA ALA A 90 -5.72 -5.21 -10.21
C ALA A 90 -6.76 -6.35 -10.26
N ARG A 91 -6.37 -7.56 -9.86
CA ARG A 91 -7.30 -8.70 -9.75
C ARG A 91 -8.41 -8.48 -8.72
N VAL A 92 -8.15 -7.73 -7.65
CA VAL A 92 -9.17 -7.37 -6.66
C VAL A 92 -10.16 -6.37 -7.27
N LEU A 93 -9.68 -5.42 -8.06
CA LEU A 93 -10.51 -4.42 -8.72
C LEU A 93 -11.40 -4.99 -9.84
N HIS A 94 -11.12 -6.20 -10.35
CA HIS A 94 -12.04 -6.90 -11.27
C HIS A 94 -13.40 -7.26 -10.65
N ALA A 95 -13.60 -7.05 -9.35
CA ALA A 95 -14.93 -7.10 -8.73
C ALA A 95 -15.83 -5.92 -9.16
N LEU A 96 -15.25 -4.83 -9.67
CA LEU A 96 -15.93 -3.66 -10.20
C LEU A 96 -16.19 -3.84 -11.71
N SER A 97 -17.28 -3.26 -12.21
CA SER A 97 -17.45 -3.05 -13.65
C SER A 97 -16.37 -2.10 -14.20
N ALA A 98 -16.23 -2.03 -15.52
CA ALA A 98 -15.31 -1.07 -16.13
C ALA A 98 -15.68 0.38 -15.78
N GLU A 99 -16.98 0.68 -15.73
CA GLU A 99 -17.51 1.98 -15.35
C GLU A 99 -17.26 2.29 -13.87
N GLU A 100 -17.53 1.34 -12.98
CA GLU A 100 -17.27 1.49 -11.54
C GLU A 100 -15.78 1.64 -11.25
N CYS A 101 -14.91 0.93 -11.98
CA CYS A 101 -13.46 1.05 -11.84
C CYS A 101 -12.97 2.43 -12.31
N ALA A 102 -13.52 2.96 -13.41
CA ALA A 102 -13.18 4.30 -13.90
C ALA A 102 -13.67 5.39 -12.92
N GLU A 103 -14.87 5.26 -12.36
CA GLU A 103 -15.37 6.16 -11.33
C GLU A 103 -14.48 6.11 -10.07
N PHE A 104 -14.11 4.91 -9.62
CA PHE A 104 -13.22 4.73 -8.49
C PHE A 104 -11.86 5.41 -8.69
N GLU A 105 -11.26 5.27 -9.87
CA GLU A 105 -10.00 5.94 -10.23
C GLU A 105 -10.12 7.47 -10.10
N VAL A 106 -11.15 8.06 -10.70
CA VAL A 106 -11.41 9.51 -10.64
C VAL A 106 -11.52 9.97 -9.19
N LEU A 107 -12.36 9.33 -8.39
CA LEU A 107 -12.61 9.73 -7.00
C LEU A 107 -11.37 9.60 -6.11
N VAL A 108 -10.55 8.56 -6.30
CA VAL A 108 -9.31 8.39 -5.54
C VAL A 108 -8.26 9.43 -5.92
N LEU A 109 -8.17 9.79 -7.21
CA LEU A 109 -7.27 10.85 -7.67
C LEU A 109 -7.70 12.23 -7.15
N GLU A 110 -9.00 12.54 -7.18
CA GLU A 110 -9.53 13.77 -6.59
C GLU A 110 -9.22 13.87 -5.10
N LEU A 111 -9.42 12.78 -4.36
CA LEU A 111 -9.07 12.70 -2.95
C LEU A 111 -7.57 12.90 -2.72
N HIS A 112 -6.72 12.25 -3.52
CA HIS A 112 -5.27 12.40 -3.44
C HIS A 112 -4.86 13.87 -3.60
N ASN A 113 -5.35 14.52 -4.66
CA ASN A 113 -5.07 15.92 -4.95
C ASN A 113 -5.52 16.84 -3.81
N ALA A 114 -6.73 16.62 -3.28
CA ALA A 114 -7.23 17.37 -2.14
C ALA A 114 -6.35 17.22 -0.88
N VAL A 115 -5.86 16.00 -0.61
CA VAL A 115 -4.95 15.74 0.51
C VAL A 115 -3.59 16.39 0.31
N GLN A 116 -3.05 16.44 -0.91
CA GLN A 116 -1.77 17.14 -1.16
C GLN A 116 -1.92 18.65 -0.98
N ALA A 117 -2.98 19.25 -1.55
CA ALA A 117 -3.23 20.67 -1.40
C ALA A 117 -3.36 21.10 0.08
N ALA A 118 -3.97 20.25 0.92
CA ALA A 118 -4.11 20.52 2.36
C ALA A 118 -2.79 20.44 3.15
N LYS A 119 -1.71 19.86 2.61
CA LYS A 119 -0.39 19.84 3.24
C LYS A 119 0.44 21.08 2.93
N GLU A 120 0.09 21.80 1.87
CA GLU A 120 0.82 22.98 1.37
C GLU A 120 0.28 24.30 1.92
N GLY A 121 -0.92 24.31 2.51
CA GLY A 121 -1.55 25.47 3.15
C GLY A 121 -1.53 25.38 4.67
#